data_AF-A0A967T8Y6-F1
#
_entry.id   AF-A0A967T8Y6-F1
#
_cell.length_a   1.000
_cell.length_b   1.000
_cell.length_c   1.000
_cell.angle_alpha   90.00
_cell.angle_beta   90.00
_cell.angle_gamma   90.00
#
_symmetry.space_group_name_H-M   'P 1'
#
loop_
_entity.id
_entity.type
_entity.pdbx_description
1 polymer ?
#
loop_
_entity_poly.entity_id
_entity_poly.type
_entity_poly.pdbx_seq_one_letter_code
_entity_poly.pdbx_strand_id
1 'polypeptide(L)' 'MSKQLEFFYDYVSIYSYLADSQLHTLTGAEIVYRPMFLGAVMEATGNRPPGAVEAKRNWLHVDISRWAER' A
#
# COMPACT_ATOMS: atom_id res chain seq x y z
N MET A 1 -1.10 19.31 -20.22
CA MET A 1 -1.79 18.13 -19.67
C MET A 1 -1.27 17.92 -18.26
N SER A 2 -2.14 17.81 -17.26
CA SER A 2 -1.75 17.33 -15.92
C SER A 2 -1.26 15.90 -16.07
N LYS A 3 -0.15 15.55 -15.41
CA LYS A 3 0.25 14.15 -15.30
C LYS A 3 -0.78 13.43 -14.43
N GLN A 4 -1.09 12.18 -14.77
CA GLN A 4 -1.94 11.32 -13.95
C GLN A 4 -1.06 10.33 -13.17
N LEU A 5 -1.47 10.05 -11.93
CA LEU A 5 -0.91 8.98 -11.09
C LEU A 5 -2.01 7.95 -10.86
N GLU A 6 -1.80 6.73 -11.35
CA GLU A 6 -2.71 5.62 -11.07
C GLU A 6 -2.34 4.98 -9.74
N PHE A 7 -3.26 5.00 -8.78
CA PHE A 7 -3.07 4.44 -7.46
C PHE A 7 -3.85 3.14 -7.31
N PHE A 8 -3.14 2.01 -7.44
CA PHE A 8 -3.70 0.67 -7.22
C PHE A 8 -3.63 0.32 -5.74
N TYR A 9 -4.76 -0.03 -5.14
CA TYR A 9 -4.84 -0.23 -3.70
C TYR A 9 -5.84 -1.29 -3.26
N ASP A 10 -5.56 -1.86 -2.10
CA ASP A 10 -6.46 -2.70 -1.30
C ASP A 10 -6.21 -2.33 0.16
N TYR A 11 -7.24 -1.95 0.94
CA TYR A 11 -7.03 -1.55 2.34
C TYR A 11 -6.69 -2.71 3.28
N VAL A 12 -6.71 -3.96 2.81
CA VAL A 12 -6.03 -5.07 3.49
C VAL A 12 -4.52 -4.81 3.59
N SER A 13 -3.95 -4.04 2.66
CA SER A 13 -2.58 -3.51 2.76
C SER A 13 -2.59 -2.23 3.61
N ILE A 14 -2.02 -2.32 4.80
CA ILE A 14 -1.84 -1.14 5.68
C ILE A 14 -0.94 -0.09 5.00
N TYR A 15 0.02 -0.51 4.17
CA TYR A 15 0.84 0.43 3.39
C TYR A 15 0.05 1.16 2.31
N SER A 16 -1.00 0.56 1.77
CA SER A 16 -1.89 1.27 0.85
C SER A 16 -2.66 2.37 1.57
N TYR A 17 -3.13 2.12 2.80
CA TYR A 17 -3.74 3.16 3.63
C TYR A 17 -2.75 4.30 3.96
N LEU A 18 -1.52 3.96 4.36
CA LEU A 18 -0.48 4.95 4.67
C LEU A 18 -0.05 5.78 3.44
N ALA A 19 -0.05 5.18 2.25
CA ALA A 19 0.23 5.91 1.01
C ALA A 19 -0.92 6.87 0.65
N ASP A 20 -2.16 6.40 0.78
CA ASP A 20 -3.37 7.19 0.50
C ASP A 20 -3.46 8.45 1.36
N SER A 21 -3.09 8.36 2.65
CA SER A 21 -3.10 9.52 3.55
C SER A 21 -2.12 10.64 3.16
N GLN A 22 -1.12 10.36 2.31
CA GLN A 22 -0.06 11.30 1.92
C GLN A 22 -0.10 11.65 0.42
N LEU A 23 -0.83 10.88 -0.40
CA LEU A 23 -0.79 10.99 -1.86
C LEU A 23 -1.08 12.42 -2.36
N HIS A 24 -2.09 13.08 -1.81
CA HIS A 24 -2.46 14.44 -2.18
C HIS A 24 -1.41 15.51 -1.84
N THR A 25 -0.55 15.27 -0.84
CA THR A 25 0.49 16.23 -0.44
C THR A 25 1.79 16.01 -1.19
N LEU A 26 2.03 14.79 -1.69
CA LEU A 26 3.26 14.38 -2.36
C LEU A 26 3.25 14.62 -3.87
N THR A 27 2.08 14.80 -4.48
CA THR A 27 1.98 14.99 -5.93
C THR A 27 1.01 16.11 -6.32
N GLY A 28 1.39 16.87 -7.35
CA GLY A 28 0.48 17.79 -8.06
C GLY A 28 -0.24 17.12 -9.25
N ALA A 29 -0.12 15.80 -9.39
CA ALA A 29 -0.80 15.00 -10.41
C ALA A 29 -2.27 14.78 -10.05
N GLU A 30 -3.09 14.55 -11.07
CA GLU A 30 -4.43 13.99 -10.87
C GLU A 30 -4.29 12.53 -10.43
N ILE A 31 -4.91 12.16 -9.31
CA ILE A 31 -4.86 10.81 -8.77
C ILE A 31 -6.04 10.02 -9.31
N VAL A 32 -5.76 8.93 -10.01
CA VAL A 32 -6.74 7.97 -10.52
C VAL A 32 -6.74 6.76 -9.60
N TYR A 33 -7.78 6.65 -8.77
CA TYR A 33 -7.95 5.55 -7.83
C TYR A 33 -8.36 4.26 -8.55
N ARG A 34 -7.63 3.17 -8.30
CA ARG A 34 -7.82 1.85 -8.90
C ARG A 34 -7.93 0.79 -7.80
N PRO A 35 -9.12 0.59 -7.20
CA PRO A 35 -9.31 -0.49 -6.24
C PRO A 35 -8.98 -1.84 -6.89
N MET A 36 -8.22 -2.67 -6.19
CA MET A 36 -7.86 -4.02 -6.63
C MET A 36 -7.99 -5.02 -5.49
N PHE A 37 -8.12 -6.29 -5.83
CA PHE A 37 -8.05 -7.36 -4.84
C PHE A 37 -6.62 -7.88 -4.73
N LEU A 38 -5.92 -7.50 -3.66
CA LEU A 38 -4.50 -7.83 -3.47
C LEU A 38 -4.27 -9.34 -3.37
N GLY A 39 -5.23 -10.09 -2.82
CA GLY A 39 -5.18 -11.55 -2.76
C GLY A 39 -5.04 -12.19 -4.14
N ALA A 40 -5.83 -11.76 -5.12
CA ALA A 40 -5.74 -12.26 -6.49
C ALA A 40 -4.43 -11.87 -7.18
N VAL A 41 -3.89 -10.68 -6.89
CA VAL A 41 -2.56 -10.27 -7.41
C VAL A 41 -1.46 -11.16 -6.86
N MET A 42 -1.50 -11.48 -5.55
CA MET A 42 -0.54 -12.40 -4.94
C MET A 42 -0.63 -13.81 -5.52
N GLU A 43 -1.86 -14.33 -5.69
CA GLU A 43 -2.10 -15.63 -6.32
C GLU A 43 -1.56 -15.68 -7.75
N ALA A 44 -1.92 -14.70 -8.59
CA ALA A 44 -1.50 -14.63 -9.99
C ALA A 44 0.01 -14.50 -10.18
N THR A 45 0.72 -13.96 -9.19
CA THR A 45 2.18 -13.75 -9.23
C THR A 45 2.98 -14.80 -8.45
N GLY A 46 2.31 -15.76 -7.80
CA GLY A 46 2.96 -16.73 -6.92
C GLY A 46 3.58 -16.11 -5.66
N ASN A 47 3.22 -14.87 -5.33
CA ASN A 47 3.70 -14.16 -4.15
C ASN A 47 2.91 -14.57 -2.90
N ARG A 48 3.47 -14.33 -1.72
CA ARG A 48 2.80 -14.57 -0.43
C ARG A 48 2.86 -13.32 0.45
N PRO A 49 1.87 -13.13 1.35
CA PRO A 49 1.91 -12.01 2.29
C PRO A 49 3.20 -12.03 3.12
N PRO A 50 3.89 -10.89 3.29
CA PRO A 50 5.12 -10.84 4.09
C PRO A 50 4.88 -11.25 5.55
N GLY A 51 3.69 -11.01 6.08
CA GLY A 51 3.28 -11.42 7.43
C GLY A 51 3.22 -12.94 7.66
N ALA A 52 3.30 -13.75 6.61
CA ALA A 52 3.41 -15.21 6.74
C ALA A 52 4.79 -15.65 7.28
N VAL A 53 5.80 -14.77 7.24
CA VAL A 53 7.11 -15.00 7.87
C VAL A 53 7.16 -14.24 9.18
N GLU A 54 7.34 -14.94 10.31
CA GLU A 54 7.29 -14.36 11.65
C GLU A 54 8.23 -13.16 11.83
N ALA A 55 9.50 -13.28 11.44
CA ALA A 55 10.45 -12.18 11.55
C ALA A 55 9.99 -10.94 10.76
N LYS A 56 9.41 -11.12 9.57
CA LYS A 56 8.85 -10.03 8.77
C LYS A 56 7.60 -9.46 9.41
N ARG A 57 6.70 -10.28 9.93
CA ARG A 57 5.49 -9.82 10.64
C ARG A 57 5.83 -8.94 11.84
N ASN A 58 6.79 -9.35 12.66
CA ASN A 58 7.20 -8.58 13.83
C ASN A 58 7.81 -7.23 13.42
N TRP A 59 8.61 -7.23 12.35
CA TRP A 59 9.15 -5.99 11.78
C TRP A 59 8.05 -5.07 11.23
N LEU A 60 7.08 -5.62 10.47
CA LEU A 60 5.96 -4.88 9.91
C LEU A 60 5.17 -4.14 10.99
N HIS A 61 4.93 -4.78 12.14
CA HIS A 61 4.19 -4.16 13.24
C HIS A 61 4.91 -2.93 13.79
N VAL A 62 6.23 -3.01 13.96
CA VAL A 62 7.05 -1.87 14.40
C VAL A 62 7.09 -0.77 13.34
N ASP A 63 7.24 -1.14 12.06
CA ASP A 63 7.35 -0.20 10.96
C ASP A 63 6.05 0.61 10.76
N ILE A 64 4.90 -0.08 10.77
CA ILE A 64 3.58 0.56 10.61
C ILE A 64 3.32 1.57 11.73
N SER A 65 3.62 1.22 12.99
CA SER A 65 3.45 2.15 14.11
C SER A 65 4.30 3.41 13.94
N ARG A 66 5.56 3.26 13.51
CA ARG A 66 6.46 4.39 13.24
C ARG A 66 5.97 5.29 12.11
N TRP A 67 5.32 4.72 11.10
CA TRP A 67 4.72 5.50 10.02
C TRP A 67 3.46 6.23 10.47
N ALA A 68 2.64 5.61 11.32
CA ALA A 68 1.41 6.21 11.82
C ALA A 68 1.66 7.37 12.80
N GLU A 69 2.82 7.41 13.46
CA GLU A 69 3.23 8.48 14.37
C GLU A 69 3.84 9.71 13.67
N ARG A 70 4.03 9.67 12.34
CA ARG A 70 4.62 10.76 11.55
C ARG A 70 3.56 11.58 10.84
#